data_AF-X0SB46-F1
#
_entry.id   AF-X0SB46-F1
#
_cell.length_a   1.000
_cell.length_b   1.000
_cell.length_c   1.000
_cell.angle_alpha   90.00
_cell.angle_beta   90.00
_cell.angle_gamma   90.00
#
_symmetry.space_group_name_H-M   'P 1'
#
loop_
_entity.id
_entity.type
_entity.pdbx_description
1 polymer ?
#
loop_
_entity_poly.entity_id
_entity_poly.type
_entity_poly.pdbx_seq_one_letter_code
_entity_poly.pdbx_strand_id
1 'polypeptide(L)'
;PMISKIRQMGLWERMASVRAANLHVLDLDNYEQTLASVAEEARIAVEDDGAEVIVLGCTVMGSIAGALANKLAVPVVEPGTAAIKLAEALAAPGWKSSLFPCRERC
;
A
#
# COMPACT_ATOMS: atom_id res chain seq x y z
N PRO A 1 4.50 -8.91 -12.31
CA PRO A 1 3.47 -9.24 -11.28
C PRO A 1 2.97 -8.01 -10.49
N MET A 2 3.84 -7.23 -9.82
CA MET A 2 3.45 -5.94 -9.19
C MET A 2 3.64 -4.75 -10.14
N ILE A 3 4.84 -4.61 -10.71
CA ILE A 3 5.20 -3.55 -11.67
C ILE A 3 4.23 -3.49 -12.87
N SER A 4 3.85 -4.65 -13.40
CA SER A 4 2.87 -4.74 -14.50
C SER A 4 1.52 -4.14 -14.12
N LYS A 5 1.06 -4.31 -12.86
CA LYS A 5 -0.21 -3.76 -12.39
C LYS A 5 -0.11 -2.24 -12.19
N ILE A 6 0.99 -1.75 -11.63
CA ILE A 6 1.27 -0.31 -11.49
C ILE A 6 1.26 0.38 -12.87
N ARG A 7 1.88 -0.24 -13.87
CA ARG A 7 1.84 0.25 -15.26
C ARG A 7 0.43 0.27 -15.84
N GLN A 8 -0.34 -0.79 -15.66
CA GLN A 8 -1.75 -0.84 -16.10
C GLN A 8 -2.62 0.22 -15.42
N MET A 9 -2.29 0.62 -14.19
CA MET A 9 -2.97 1.70 -13.46
C MET A 9 -2.51 3.11 -13.88
N GLY A 10 -1.52 3.22 -14.78
CA GLY A 10 -0.97 4.52 -15.20
C GLY A 10 -0.17 5.24 -14.11
N LEU A 11 0.30 4.51 -13.09
CA LEU A 11 1.00 5.07 -11.92
C LEU A 11 2.52 4.92 -12.01
N TRP A 12 3.05 4.42 -13.12
CA TRP A 12 4.48 4.11 -13.27
C TRP A 12 5.38 5.32 -13.05
N GLU A 13 5.04 6.46 -13.66
CA GLU A 13 5.81 7.71 -13.53
C GLU A 13 5.78 8.30 -12.10
N ARG A 14 4.92 7.77 -11.21
CA ARG A 14 4.83 8.18 -9.80
C ARG A 14 5.45 7.17 -8.84
N MET A 15 6.01 6.07 -9.36
CA MET A 15 6.59 5.01 -8.55
C MET A 15 8.09 5.20 -8.44
N ALA A 16 8.56 5.69 -7.29
CA ALA A 16 10.00 5.86 -7.02
C ALA A 16 10.74 4.51 -7.10
N SER A 17 10.25 3.49 -6.39
CA SER A 17 10.84 2.15 -6.40
C SER A 17 9.87 1.10 -5.85
N VAL A 18 10.22 -0.18 -6.01
CA VAL A 18 9.58 -1.30 -5.32
C VAL A 18 10.67 -2.05 -4.57
N ARG A 19 10.56 -2.10 -3.24
CA ARG A 19 11.53 -2.74 -2.36
C ARG A 19 10.94 -3.94 -1.63
N ALA A 20 11.77 -4.97 -1.47
CA ALA A 20 11.39 -6.19 -0.78
C ALA A 20 12.04 -6.21 0.59
N ALA A 21 11.25 -6.36 1.65
CA ALA A 21 11.74 -6.52 3.02
C ALA A 21 12.52 -7.83 3.25
N ASN A 22 12.73 -8.64 2.21
CA ASN A 22 13.46 -9.91 2.26
C ASN A 22 13.02 -10.87 3.38
N LEU A 23 11.73 -10.85 3.70
CA LEU A 23 11.07 -11.76 4.65
C LEU A 23 10.13 -12.69 3.90
N HIS A 24 10.02 -13.94 4.36
CA HIS A 24 8.97 -14.82 3.89
C HIS A 24 7.62 -14.35 4.45
N VAL A 25 6.54 -14.54 3.68
CA VAL A 25 5.18 -14.12 4.08
C VAL A 25 4.75 -14.73 5.42
N LEU A 26 5.23 -15.94 5.72
CA LEU A 26 4.94 -16.64 6.97
C LEU A 26 5.64 -16.01 8.19
N ASP A 27 6.71 -15.24 7.99
CA ASP A 27 7.46 -14.59 9.06
C ASP A 27 6.95 -13.19 9.38
N LEU A 28 5.94 -12.71 8.64
CA LEU A 28 5.39 -11.35 8.77
C LEU A 28 4.57 -11.15 10.05
N ASP A 29 4.29 -12.21 10.80
CA ASP A 29 3.61 -12.15 12.11
C ASP A 29 4.57 -11.73 13.25
N ASN A 30 5.88 -11.88 13.06
CA ASN A 30 6.89 -11.41 13.98
C ASN A 30 7.03 -9.88 13.86
N TYR A 31 6.34 -9.18 14.77
CA TYR A 31 6.24 -7.72 14.77
C TYR A 31 7.60 -7.01 14.71
N GLU A 32 8.54 -7.36 15.60
CA GLU A 32 9.83 -6.67 15.72
C GLU A 32 10.72 -6.91 14.49
N GLN A 33 10.79 -8.16 14.01
CA GLN A 33 11.56 -8.50 12.82
C GLN A 33 11.00 -7.83 11.58
N THR A 34 9.67 -7.84 11.44
CA THR A 34 8.96 -7.23 10.30
C THR A 34 9.14 -5.72 10.31
N LEU A 35 8.95 -5.07 11.45
CA LEU A 35 9.14 -3.63 11.60
C LEU A 35 10.58 -3.23 11.28
N ALA A 36 11.57 -3.95 11.81
CA ALA A 36 12.97 -3.63 11.57
C ALA A 36 13.34 -3.73 10.09
N SER A 37 12.97 -4.84 9.43
CA SER A 37 13.30 -5.05 8.02
C SER A 37 12.58 -4.08 7.08
N VAL A 38 11.28 -3.86 7.31
CA VAL A 38 10.49 -2.92 6.51
C VAL A 38 10.96 -1.48 6.73
N ALA A 39 11.33 -1.11 7.96
CA ALA A 39 11.86 0.23 8.25
C ALA A 39 13.17 0.52 7.51
N GLU A 40 14.07 -0.45 7.41
CA GLU A 40 15.32 -0.26 6.67
C GLU A 40 15.04 -0.03 5.18
N GLU A 41 14.26 -0.89 4.52
CA GLU A 41 13.94 -0.72 3.10
C GLU A 41 13.14 0.56 2.84
N ALA A 42 12.23 0.94 3.74
CA ALA A 42 11.48 2.17 3.62
C ALA A 42 12.37 3.41 3.76
N ARG A 43 13.37 3.37 4.65
CA ARG A 43 14.35 4.46 4.80
C ARG A 43 15.15 4.65 3.51
N ILE A 44 15.61 3.56 2.90
CA ILE A 44 16.33 3.61 1.63
C ILE A 44 15.40 4.13 0.51
N ALA A 45 14.12 3.71 0.48
CA ALA A 45 13.17 4.24 -0.48
C ALA A 45 13.01 5.76 -0.39
N VAL A 46 13.01 6.31 0.82
CA VAL A 46 12.88 7.76 1.05
C VAL A 46 14.16 8.49 0.69
N GLU A 47 15.30 8.07 1.24
CA GLU A 47 16.56 8.79 1.14
C GLU A 47 17.22 8.65 -0.24
N ASP A 48 17.24 7.43 -0.78
CA ASP A 48 18.00 7.13 -2.00
C ASP A 48 17.11 7.15 -3.24
N ASP A 49 15.88 6.64 -3.14
CA ASP A 49 14.96 6.55 -4.29
C ASP A 49 14.05 7.79 -4.41
N GLY A 50 14.01 8.66 -3.39
CA GLY A 50 13.20 9.89 -3.38
C GLY A 50 11.71 9.66 -3.14
N ALA A 51 11.31 8.58 -2.46
CA ALA A 51 9.92 8.31 -2.15
C ALA A 51 9.36 9.31 -1.12
N GLU A 52 8.27 9.98 -1.48
CA GLU A 52 7.55 10.93 -0.60
C GLU A 52 6.41 10.27 0.18
N VAL A 53 6.11 8.99 -0.11
CA VAL A 53 5.07 8.17 0.53
C VAL A 53 5.52 6.70 0.49
N ILE A 54 5.28 5.96 1.57
CA ILE A 54 5.48 4.50 1.60
C ILE A 54 4.14 3.79 1.56
N VAL A 55 3.97 2.83 0.66
CA VAL A 55 2.80 1.93 0.61
C VAL A 55 3.23 0.54 1.04
N LEU A 56 2.59 -0.02 2.07
CA LEU A 56 2.90 -1.38 2.51
C LEU A 56 2.51 -2.39 1.44
N GLY A 57 3.41 -3.32 1.13
CA GLY A 57 3.22 -4.30 0.05
C GLY A 57 2.31 -5.48 0.42
N CYS A 58 2.00 -5.68 1.70
CA CYS A 58 1.17 -6.77 2.18
C CYS A 58 0.26 -6.28 3.33
N THR A 59 -1.01 -6.66 3.32
CA THR A 59 -1.98 -6.30 4.37
C THR A 59 -1.65 -6.93 5.73
N VAL A 60 -0.89 -8.03 5.77
CA VAL A 60 -0.41 -8.65 7.02
C VAL A 60 0.49 -7.68 7.81
N MET A 61 1.18 -6.77 7.12
CA MET A 61 2.02 -5.74 7.74
C MET A 61 1.23 -4.60 8.39
N GLY A 62 -0.11 -4.65 8.41
CA GLY A 62 -0.93 -3.56 8.94
C GLY A 62 -0.66 -3.22 10.40
N SER A 63 -0.23 -4.20 11.21
CA SER A 63 0.11 -4.00 12.62
C SER A 63 1.31 -3.06 12.82
N ILE A 64 2.27 -3.02 11.88
CA ILE A 64 3.47 -2.18 11.98
C ILE A 64 3.28 -0.78 11.40
N ALA A 65 2.19 -0.51 10.68
CA ALA A 65 2.00 0.72 9.91
C ALA A 65 2.18 2.00 10.76
N GLY A 66 1.59 2.04 11.96
CA GLY A 66 1.70 3.20 12.86
C GLY A 66 3.11 3.38 13.42
N ALA A 67 3.78 2.31 13.81
CA ALA A 67 5.15 2.37 14.31
C ALA A 67 6.15 2.75 13.21
N LEU A 68 5.93 2.26 11.98
CA LEU A 68 6.72 2.64 10.82
C LEU A 68 6.54 4.11 10.47
N ALA A 69 5.30 4.62 10.49
CA ALA A 69 5.02 6.04 10.26
C ALA A 69 5.74 6.96 11.25
N ASN A 70 5.81 6.57 12.53
CA ASN A 70 6.54 7.35 13.54
C ASN A 70 8.07 7.34 13.36
N LYS A 71 8.61 6.41 12.56
CA LYS A 71 10.05 6.29 12.28
C LYS A 71 10.46 7.01 11.00
N LEU A 72 9.52 7.37 10.13
CA LEU A 72 9.78 7.96 8.82
C LEU A 72 9.33 9.42 8.77
N ALA A 73 9.96 10.22 7.90
CA ALA A 73 9.56 11.60 7.65
C ALA A 73 8.37 11.73 6.67
N VAL A 74 7.90 10.60 6.12
CA VAL A 74 6.87 10.54 5.08
C VAL A 74 5.67 9.70 5.54
N PRO A 75 4.47 9.95 5.01
CA PRO A 75 3.29 9.14 5.35
C PRO A 75 3.45 7.67 4.91
N VAL A 76 2.86 6.79 5.71
CA VAL A 76 2.75 5.35 5.44
C VAL A 76 1.30 5.01 5.15
N VAL A 77 1.04 4.35 4.02
CA VAL A 77 -0.27 3.88 3.59
C VAL A 77 -0.37 2.37 3.80
N GLU A 78 -1.27 1.96 4.67
CA GLU A 78 -1.70 0.57 4.81
C GLU A 78 -2.82 0.28 3.77
N PRO A 79 -2.60 -0.62 2.80
CA PRO A 79 -3.48 -0.77 1.65
C PRO A 79 -4.89 -1.30 1.98
N GLY A 80 -5.05 -2.11 3.03
CA GLY A 80 -6.35 -2.65 3.46
C GLY A 80 -7.30 -1.57 3.93
N THR A 81 -6.84 -0.73 4.86
CA THR A 81 -7.58 0.42 5.39
C THR A 81 -7.88 1.42 4.27
N ALA A 82 -6.89 1.72 3.41
CA ALA A 82 -7.10 2.60 2.27
C ALA A 82 -8.17 2.07 1.31
N ALA A 83 -8.16 0.76 1.02
CA ALA A 83 -9.15 0.12 0.16
C ALA A 83 -10.56 0.18 0.76
N ILE A 84 -10.70 -0.07 2.06
CA ILE A 84 -11.99 0.01 2.76
C ILE A 84 -12.53 1.45 2.71
N LYS A 85 -11.70 2.44 3.01
CA LYS A 85 -12.10 3.86 2.98
C LYS A 85 -12.50 4.31 1.59
N LEU A 86 -11.78 3.86 0.56
CA LEU A 86 -12.16 4.11 -0.83
C LEU A 86 -13.50 3.45 -1.17
N ALA A 87 -13.73 2.20 -0.75
CA ALA A 87 -14.99 1.50 -0.99
C ALA A 87 -16.18 2.20 -0.32
N GLU A 88 -16.02 2.64 0.94
CA GLU A 88 -17.03 3.44 1.65
C GLU A 88 -17.35 4.75 0.91
N ALA A 89 -16.33 5.48 0.46
CA ALA A 89 -16.48 6.74 -0.24
C ALA A 89 -17.20 6.60 -1.59
N LEU A 90 -17.04 5.47 -2.28
CA LEU A 90 -17.74 5.17 -3.53
C LEU A 90 -19.17 4.67 -3.28
N ALA A 91 -19.37 3.85 -2.24
CA ALA A 91 -20.66 3.26 -1.92
C ALA A 91 -21.66 4.28 -1.34
N ALA A 92 -21.21 5.22 -0.50
CA ALA A 92 -22.05 6.22 0.14
C ALA A 92 -22.91 7.05 -0.84
N PRO A 93 -22.38 7.59 -1.96
CA PRO A 93 -23.18 8.26 -2.98
C PRO A 93 -23.94 7.31 -3.93
N GLY A 94 -23.81 5.99 -3.74
CA GLY A 94 -24.47 4.97 -4.55
C GLY A 94 -23.75 4.64 -5.87
N TRP A 95 -22.47 5.00 -6.01
CA TRP A 95 -21.71 4.70 -7.23
C TRP A 95 -21.41 3.21 -7.35
N LYS A 96 -21.48 2.71 -8.59
CA LYS A 96 -21.23 1.31 -8.93
C LYS A 96 -20.26 1.26 -10.09
N SER A 97 -19.50 0.17 -10.19
CA SER A 97 -18.64 -0.04 -11.35
C SER A 97 -19.50 -0.13 -12.61
N SER A 98 -19.09 0.59 -13.66
CA SER A 98 -19.73 0.55 -14.98
C SER A 98 -19.62 -0.81 -15.68
N LEU A 99 -18.76 -1.70 -15.18
CA LEU A 99 -18.61 -3.07 -15.68
C LEU A 99 -19.73 -4.01 -15.21
N PHE A 100 -20.47 -3.63 -14.16
CA PHE A 100 -21.74 -4.30 -13.86
C PHE A 100 -22.80 -3.64 -14.75
N PRO A 101 -23.39 -4.37 -15.73
CA PRO A 101 -24.52 -3.82 -16.47
C PRO A 101 -25.58 -3.43 -15.44
N CYS A 102 -26.01 -2.17 -15.51
CA CYS A 102 -27.09 -1.63 -14.69
C CYS A 102 -28.38 -2.40 -15.03
N ARG A 103 -28.56 -3.57 -14.40
CA ARG A 103 -29.82 -4.29 -14.40
C ARG A 103 -30.70 -3.63 -13.34
N GLU A 104 -31.63 -2.82 -13.84
CA GLU A 104 -32.80 -2.24 -13.17
C GLU A 104 -32.64 -0.85 -12.52
N ARG A 105 -33.48 0.07 -13.05
CA ARG A 105 -33.77 1.47 -12.65
C ARG A 105 -32.81 2.55 -13.17
N CYS A 106 -33.00 2.91 -14.45
CA CYS A 106 -33.18 4.31 -14.85
C CYS A 106 -34.69 4.63 -14.77
#